data_AF-A0A970JCD0-F1
#
_entry.id   AF-A0A970JCD0-F1
#
_cell.length_a   1.000
_cell.length_b   1.000
_cell.length_c   1.000
_cell.angle_alpha   90.00
_cell.angle_beta   90.00
_cell.angle_gamma   90.00
#
_symmetry.space_group_name_H-M   'P 1'
#
loop_
_entity.id
_entity.type
_entity.pdbx_description
1 polymer ?
#
loop_
_entity_poly.entity_id
_entity_poly.type
_entity_poly.pdbx_seq_one_letter_code
_entity_poly.pdbx_strand_id
1 'polypeptide(L)'
;MYQKRLFYPVFKLHDDIRLLWLENVLWTRFFIISAIFSLPDIQSVIQRLLRNPEDFAKIFRCFYNDKIAKRFEELFSNFLFNVQTWQTW
;
A
#
# COMPACT_ATOMS: atom_id res chain seq x y z
N MET A 1 -30.60 -10.09 -12.26
CA MET A 1 -29.71 -9.05 -11.70
C MET A 1 -28.28 -9.44 -12.07
N TYR A 2 -27.77 -8.95 -13.20
CA TYR A 2 -26.50 -9.38 -13.78
C TYR A 2 -25.34 -8.64 -13.11
N GLN A 3 -24.50 -9.38 -12.38
CA GLN A 3 -23.25 -8.88 -11.82
C GLN A 3 -22.27 -8.66 -12.97
N LYS A 4 -22.07 -7.39 -13.38
CA LYS A 4 -20.96 -6.99 -14.25
C LYS A 4 -19.66 -7.25 -13.49
N ARG A 5 -19.13 -8.45 -13.61
CA ARG A 5 -17.75 -8.77 -13.22
C ARG A 5 -16.86 -7.97 -14.15
N LEU A 6 -16.43 -6.79 -13.69
CA LEU A 6 -15.55 -5.89 -14.43
C LEU A 6 -14.31 -6.67 -14.87
N PHE A 7 -14.17 -6.86 -16.18
CA PHE A 7 -12.95 -7.40 -16.77
C PHE A 7 -11.86 -6.36 -16.54
N TYR A 8 -10.95 -6.63 -15.59
CA TYR A 8 -9.76 -5.81 -15.39
C TYR A 8 -8.72 -6.24 -16.43
N PRO A 9 -8.34 -5.40 -17.40
CA PRO A 9 -7.42 -5.80 -18.44
C PRO A 9 -6.06 -6.19 -17.85
N VAL A 10 -5.46 -7.29 -18.34
CA VAL A 10 -4.18 -7.80 -17.83
C VAL A 10 -3.07 -6.75 -17.91
N PHE A 11 -3.02 -5.97 -18.99
CA PHE A 11 -2.07 -4.86 -19.13
C PHE A 11 -2.25 -3.80 -18.04
N LYS A 12 -3.50 -3.45 -17.74
CA LYS A 12 -3.81 -2.48 -16.68
C LYS A 12 -3.40 -3.02 -15.30
N LEU A 13 -3.68 -4.30 -15.03
CA LEU A 13 -3.25 -4.96 -13.79
C LEU A 13 -1.72 -4.90 -13.63
N HIS A 14 -0.99 -5.27 -14.69
CA HIS A 14 0.46 -5.24 -14.69
C HIS A 14 1.00 -3.85 -14.34
N ASP A 15 0.45 -2.82 -14.98
CA ASP A 15 0.89 -1.45 -14.79
C ASP A 15 0.56 -0.90 -13.41
N ASP A 16 -0.63 -1.17 -12.91
CA ASP A 16 -1.05 -0.72 -11.58
C ASP A 16 -0.25 -1.43 -10.48
N ILE A 17 -0.03 -2.74 -10.59
CA ILE A 17 0.80 -3.48 -9.62
C ILE A 17 2.24 -2.96 -9.62
N ARG A 18 2.81 -2.72 -10.81
CA ARG A 18 4.15 -2.14 -10.94
C ARG A 18 4.23 -0.74 -10.32
N LEU A 19 3.22 0.09 -10.53
CA LEU A 19 3.13 1.42 -9.95
C LEU A 19 3.05 1.36 -8.42
N LEU A 20 2.15 0.54 -7.86
CA LEU A 20 2.00 0.41 -6.41
C LEU A 20 3.24 -0.15 -5.71
N TRP A 21 3.95 -1.07 -6.36
CA TRP A 21 5.25 -1.54 -5.85
C TRP A 21 6.33 -0.46 -5.91
N LEU A 22 6.39 0.31 -6.99
CA LEU A 22 7.31 1.43 -7.11
C LEU A 22 7.03 2.48 -6.03
N GLU A 23 5.76 2.84 -5.84
CA GLU A 23 5.33 3.74 -4.76
C GLU A 23 5.74 3.18 -3.39
N ASN A 24 5.55 1.88 -3.14
CA ASN A 24 5.96 1.26 -1.88
C ASN A 24 7.45 1.48 -1.57
N VAL A 25 8.30 1.18 -2.56
CA VAL A 25 9.76 1.31 -2.44
C VAL A 25 10.15 2.76 -2.24
N LEU A 26 9.57 3.69 -3.02
CA LEU A 26 9.86 5.12 -2.91
C LEU A 26 9.44 5.70 -1.57
N TRP A 27 8.20 5.44 -1.13
CA TRP A 27 7.70 5.97 0.14
C TRP A 27 8.38 5.33 1.35
N THR A 28 8.79 4.06 1.27
CA THR A 28 9.60 3.43 2.31
C THR A 28 10.99 4.07 2.37
N ARG A 29 11.61 4.36 1.22
CA ARG A 29 12.89 5.09 1.18
C ARG A 29 12.77 6.48 1.79
N PHE A 30 11.74 7.24 1.43
CA PHE A 30 11.51 8.57 2.02
C PHE A 30 11.21 8.49 3.51
N PHE A 31 10.48 7.45 3.95
CA PHE A 31 10.26 7.21 5.37
C PHE A 31 11.60 7.03 6.09
N ILE A 32 12.46 6.13 5.61
CA ILE A 32 13.79 5.88 6.20
C ILE A 32 14.63 7.17 6.26
N ILE A 33 14.66 7.97 5.19
CA ILE A 33 15.40 9.24 5.16
C ILE A 33 14.84 10.22 6.19
N SER A 34 13.51 10.43 6.17
CA SER A 34 12.84 11.38 7.07
C SER A 34 13.00 10.98 8.54
N ALA A 35 12.94 9.67 8.80
CA ALA A 35 13.16 9.03 10.08
C ALA A 35 14.59 9.27 10.61
N ILE A 36 15.61 8.96 9.80
CA ILE A 36 17.03 9.07 10.21
C ILE A 36 17.44 10.52 10.43
N PHE A 37 16.95 11.45 9.59
CA PHE A 37 17.35 12.85 9.65
C PHE A 37 16.34 13.74 10.40
N SER A 38 15.32 13.15 11.04
CA SER A 38 14.27 13.88 11.77
C SER A 38 13.64 15.01 10.96
N LEU A 39 13.36 14.73 9.68
CA LEU A 39 12.83 15.72 8.75
C LEU A 39 11.36 16.07 9.09
N PRO A 40 10.93 17.31 8.86
CA PRO A 40 9.59 17.78 9.24
C PRO A 40 8.46 17.15 8.38
N ASP A 41 8.79 16.51 7.26
CA ASP A 41 7.84 15.87 6.35
C ASP A 41 7.45 14.44 6.77
N ILE A 42 8.05 13.91 7.85
CA ILE A 42 7.87 12.51 8.26
C ILE A 42 6.40 12.10 8.39
N GLN A 43 5.53 12.98 8.91
CA GLN A 43 4.10 12.70 9.06
C GLN A 43 3.39 12.57 7.70
N SER A 44 3.72 13.43 6.75
CA SER A 44 3.17 13.37 5.39
C SER A 44 3.67 12.13 4.65
N VAL A 45 4.93 11.76 4.84
CA VAL A 45 5.53 10.55 4.27
C VAL A 45 4.87 9.29 4.83
N ILE A 46 4.65 9.21 6.15
CA ILE A 46 3.94 8.10 6.81
C ILE A 46 2.53 7.97 6.26
N GLN A 47 1.77 9.07 6.21
CA GLN A 47 0.40 9.06 5.69
C GLN A 47 0.33 8.51 4.27
N ARG A 48 1.29 8.89 3.41
CA ARG A 48 1.31 8.41 2.03
C ARG A 48 1.76 6.96 1.91
N LEU A 49 2.72 6.52 2.73
CA LEU A 49 3.15 5.12 2.82
C LEU A 49 2.00 4.21 3.26
N LEU A 50 1.25 4.61 4.29
CA LEU A 50 0.13 3.84 4.85
C LEU A 50 -1.11 3.80 3.95
N ARG A 51 -1.18 4.61 2.90
CA ARG A 51 -2.22 4.51 1.87
C ARG A 51 -2.02 3.30 0.94
N ASN A 52 -0.79 2.82 0.81
CA ASN A 52 -0.44 1.78 -0.16
C ASN A 52 -1.19 0.46 0.06
N PRO A 53 -1.33 -0.07 1.29
CA PRO A 53 -2.14 -1.26 1.56
C PRO A 53 -3.57 -1.18 1.04
N GLU A 54 -4.24 -0.04 1.21
CA GLU A 54 -5.62 0.17 0.75
C GLU A 54 -5.70 0.13 -0.78
N ASP A 55 -4.74 0.77 -1.46
CA ASP A 55 -4.71 0.83 -2.92
C ASP A 55 -4.40 -0.54 -3.55
N PHE A 56 -3.53 -1.35 -2.94
CA PHE A 56 -3.38 -2.77 -3.30
C PHE A 56 -4.66 -3.59 -3.07
N ALA A 57 -5.33 -3.39 -1.94
CA ALA A 57 -6.56 -4.10 -1.61
C ALA A 57 -7.69 -3.81 -2.61
N LYS A 58 -7.79 -2.57 -3.12
CA LYS A 58 -8.73 -2.20 -4.19
C LYS A 58 -8.52 -3.02 -5.46
N ILE A 59 -7.27 -3.24 -5.87
CA ILE A 59 -6.96 -4.10 -7.02
C ILE A 59 -7.31 -5.56 -6.69
N PHE A 60 -6.89 -6.05 -5.53
CA PHE A 60 -7.14 -7.45 -5.15
C PHE A 60 -8.62 -7.79 -5.03
N ARG A 61 -9.47 -6.83 -4.66
CA ARG A 61 -10.93 -6.98 -4.66
C ARG A 61 -11.51 -7.27 -6.06
N CYS A 62 -10.82 -6.91 -7.15
CA CYS A 62 -11.25 -7.26 -8.50
C CYS A 62 -11.01 -8.74 -8.86
N PHE A 63 -10.07 -9.41 -8.19
CA PHE A 63 -9.66 -10.79 -8.50
C PHE A 63 -10.04 -11.79 -7.41
N TYR A 64 -10.09 -11.31 -6.16
CA TYR A 64 -10.45 -12.04 -4.96
C TYR A 64 -11.70 -11.43 -4.34
N ASN A 65 -12.26 -12.11 -3.33
CA ASN A 65 -13.40 -11.55 -2.59
C ASN A 65 -12.95 -10.48 -1.57
N ASP A 66 -13.93 -9.73 -1.04
CA ASP A 66 -13.70 -8.67 -0.06
C ASP A 66 -12.97 -9.15 1.20
N LYS A 67 -13.22 -10.38 1.64
CA LYS A 67 -12.58 -10.96 2.83
C LYS A 67 -11.07 -11.10 2.62
N ILE A 68 -10.65 -11.58 1.45
CA ILE A 68 -9.23 -11.73 1.09
C ILE A 68 -8.57 -10.36 0.92
N ALA A 69 -9.22 -9.44 0.20
CA ALA A 69 -8.70 -8.10 -0.02
C ALA A 69 -8.49 -7.35 1.31
N LYS A 70 -9.48 -7.40 2.21
CA LYS A 70 -9.38 -6.79 3.54
C LYS A 70 -8.29 -7.44 4.40
N ARG A 71 -8.18 -8.77 4.36
CA ARG A 71 -7.11 -9.47 5.09
C ARG A 71 -5.73 -9.08 4.61
N PHE A 72 -5.55 -8.89 3.30
CA PHE A 72 -4.31 -8.39 2.74
C PHE A 72 -4.00 -6.97 3.25
N GLU A 73 -4.98 -6.05 3.19
CA GLU A 73 -4.86 -4.68 3.69
C GLU A 73 -4.39 -4.64 5.14
N GLU A 74 -5.02 -5.43 6.02
CA GLU A 74 -4.67 -5.54 7.44
C GLU A 74 -3.24 -6.02 7.64
N LEU A 75 -2.85 -7.12 6.98
CA LEU A 75 -1.52 -7.70 7.12
C LEU A 75 -0.43 -6.74 6.64
N PHE A 76 -0.66 -6.07 5.50
CA PHE A 76 0.31 -5.15 4.94
C PHE A 76 0.40 -3.85 5.76
N SER A 77 -0.73 -3.33 6.24
CA SER A 77 -0.74 -2.18 7.15
C SER A 77 0.01 -2.48 8.44
N ASN A 78 -0.21 -3.67 9.03
CA ASN A 78 0.52 -4.09 10.22
C ASN A 78 2.03 -4.20 9.97
N PHE A 79 2.43 -4.74 8.82
CA PHE A 79 3.84 -4.78 8.43
C PHE A 79 4.46 -3.37 8.35
N LEU A 80 3.80 -2.43 7.68
CA LEU A 80 4.29 -1.05 7.55
C LEU A 80 4.27 -0.30 8.88
N PHE A 81 3.25 -0.50 9.72
CA PHE A 81 3.17 0.09 11.05
C PHE A 81 4.31 -0.40 11.94
N ASN A 82 4.62 -1.70 11.91
CA ASN A 82 5.77 -2.24 12.63
C ASN A 82 7.08 -1.62 12.15
N VAL A 83 7.20 -1.28 10.86
CA VAL A 83 8.38 -0.56 10.32
C VAL A 83 8.45 0.90 10.82
N GLN A 84 7.32 1.52 11.15
CA GLN A 84 7.28 2.87 11.72
C GLN A 84 7.72 2.91 13.20
N THR A 85 7.38 1.88 13.97
CA THR A 85 7.60 1.85 15.43
C THR A 85 9.05 1.58 15.84
N TRP A 86 9.96 1.27 14.92
CA TRP A 86 11.41 1.19 15.22
C TRP A 86 12.05 2.54 15.62
N GLN A 87 11.31 3.64 15.55
CA GLN A 87 11.76 4.96 16.00
C GLN A 87 11.45 5.26 17.48
N THR A 88 10.70 4.41 18.18
CA THR A 88 10.27 4.67 19.57
C THR A 88 11.17 4.03 20.64
N TRP A 89 12.36 3.55 20.28
CA TRP A 89 13.41 3.04 21.19
C TRP A 89 14.78 3.55 20.73
#